data_AF-A0A2D3RK90-F1
#
_entry.id   AF-A0A2D3RK90-F1
#
_cell.length_a   1.000
_cell.length_b   1.000
_cell.length_c   1.000
_cell.angle_alpha   90.00
_cell.angle_beta   90.00
_cell.angle_gamma   90.00
#
_symmetry.space_group_name_H-M   'P 1'
#
loop_
_entity.id
_entity.type
_entity.pdbx_description
1 polymer ?
#
loop_
_entity_poly.entity_id
_entity_poly.type
_entity_poly.pdbx_seq_one_letter_code
_entity_poly.pdbx_strand_id
1 'polypeptide(L)'
;MKWAEQIFGTPLAAPETSFMRRLRFIFIGSAAATVVGILAIDAVSTLLGRAGAGGFFFILLLVASISGCLFFYKKIRIDDAWLVERDLEREGDKS
;
A
#
# COMPACT_ATOMS: atom_id res chain seq x y z
N MET A 1 10.64 -9.73 11.47
CA MET A 1 9.69 -9.23 10.44
C MET A 1 9.93 -9.90 9.07
N LYS A 2 10.07 -11.23 8.97
CA LYS A 2 10.35 -11.93 7.69
C LYS A 2 9.08 -12.48 7.02
N TRP A 3 8.06 -12.80 7.79
CA TRP A 3 6.81 -13.42 7.31
C TRP A 3 5.94 -12.51 6.43
N ALA A 4 5.86 -11.21 6.73
CA ALA A 4 5.06 -10.28 5.92
C ALA A 4 5.69 -10.04 4.54
N GLU A 5 7.02 -9.99 4.44
CA GLU A 5 7.73 -9.92 3.15
C GLU A 5 7.54 -11.20 2.33
N GLN A 6 7.40 -12.34 3.00
CA GLN A 6 7.27 -13.65 2.38
C GLN A 6 5.86 -13.93 1.83
N ILE A 7 4.82 -13.38 2.47
CA ILE A 7 3.42 -13.50 2.02
C ILE A 7 3.06 -12.46 0.96
N PHE A 8 3.58 -11.23 1.08
CA PHE A 8 3.32 -10.13 0.14
C PHE A 8 4.45 -9.88 -0.86
N GLY A 9 5.45 -10.75 -0.89
CA GLY A 9 6.54 -10.73 -1.85
C GLY A 9 6.06 -11.27 -3.19
N THR A 10 5.25 -10.49 -3.92
CA THR A 10 5.26 -10.61 -5.38
C THR A 10 6.71 -10.50 -5.83
N PRO A 11 7.21 -11.34 -6.75
CA PRO A 11 8.56 -11.17 -7.27
C PRO A 11 8.66 -9.75 -7.85
N LEU A 12 9.34 -8.88 -7.12
CA LEU A 12 9.50 -7.49 -7.49
C LEU A 12 10.63 -7.44 -8.51
N ALA A 13 10.36 -6.84 -9.66
CA ALA A 13 11.38 -6.53 -10.65
C ALA A 13 12.50 -5.69 -10.03
N ALA A 14 12.15 -4.61 -9.30
CA ALA A 14 13.09 -3.77 -8.57
C ALA A 14 12.94 -3.80 -7.03
N PRO A 15 14.05 -3.59 -6.28
CA PRO A 15 14.05 -3.62 -4.82
C PRO A 15 13.17 -2.51 -4.21
N GLU A 16 12.38 -2.88 -3.19
CA GLU A 16 11.45 -1.97 -2.53
C GLU A 16 12.19 -0.97 -1.62
N THR A 17 11.96 0.32 -1.81
CA THR A 17 12.52 1.36 -0.94
C THR A 17 11.85 1.36 0.44
N SER A 18 12.57 1.79 1.49
CA SER A 18 12.04 1.91 2.86
C SER A 18 10.78 2.78 2.94
N PHE A 19 10.63 3.76 2.04
CA PHE A 19 9.44 4.59 1.94
C PHE A 19 8.22 3.80 1.43
N MET A 20 8.38 3.01 0.37
CA MET A 20 7.28 2.20 -0.19
C MET A 20 6.81 1.13 0.78
N ARG A 21 7.74 0.53 1.52
CA ARG A 21 7.42 -0.42 2.59
C ARG A 21 6.52 0.21 3.65
N ARG A 22 6.81 1.46 4.06
CA ARG A 22 5.95 2.21 5.00
C ARG A 22 4.58 2.48 4.40
N LEU A 23 4.49 2.90 3.14
CA LEU A 23 3.20 3.10 2.48
C LEU A 23 2.38 1.83 2.41
N ARG A 24 3.01 0.68 2.12
CA ARG A 24 2.33 -0.61 2.10
C ARG A 24 1.70 -0.92 3.45
N PHE A 25 2.44 -0.72 4.55
CA PHE A 25 1.90 -0.96 5.88
C PHE A 25 0.82 0.06 6.28
N ILE A 26 0.93 1.32 5.87
CA ILE A 26 -0.12 2.33 6.09
C ILE A 26 -1.39 1.94 5.32
N PHE A 27 -1.26 1.54 4.06
CA PHE A 27 -2.37 1.09 3.23
C PHE A 27 -3.06 -0.15 3.83
N ILE A 28 -2.30 -1.21 4.10
CA ILE A 28 -2.85 -2.44 4.70
C ILE A 28 -3.45 -2.16 6.08
N GLY A 29 -2.76 -1.36 6.91
CA GLY A 29 -3.23 -1.01 8.24
C GLY A 29 -4.52 -0.21 8.22
N SER A 30 -4.65 0.78 7.33
CA SER A 30 -5.86 1.59 7.19
C SER A 30 -7.03 0.78 6.62
N ALA A 31 -6.77 -0.12 5.65
CA ALA A 31 -7.78 -1.04 5.14
C ALA A 31 -8.26 -2.03 6.22
N ALA A 32 -7.33 -2.62 6.98
CA ALA A 32 -7.66 -3.53 8.08
C ALA A 32 -8.43 -2.82 9.20
N ALA A 33 -8.02 -1.60 9.58
CA ALA A 33 -8.72 -0.79 10.56
C ALA A 33 -10.15 -0.44 10.10
N THR A 34 -10.33 -0.19 8.80
CA THR A 34 -11.66 0.02 8.22
C THR A 34 -12.54 -1.21 8.38
N VAL A 35 -12.03 -2.40 8.01
CA VAL A 35 -12.78 -3.66 8.13
C VAL A 35 -13.15 -3.93 9.58
N VAL A 36 -12.19 -3.85 10.51
CA VAL A 36 -12.43 -4.05 11.93
C VAL A 36 -13.43 -3.05 12.47
N GLY A 37 -13.33 -1.77 12.09
CA GLY A 37 -14.27 -0.75 12.52
C GLY A 37 -15.69 -1.02 11.99
N ILE A 38 -15.85 -1.46 10.74
CA ILE A 38 -17.17 -1.81 10.18
C ILE A 38 -17.78 -3.00 10.95
N LEU A 39 -16.98 -4.01 11.26
CA LEU A 39 -17.44 -5.14 12.10
C LEU A 39 -17.84 -4.69 13.51
N ALA A 40 -17.21 -3.64 14.02
CA ALA A 40 -17.47 -3.05 15.33
C ALA A 40 -18.33 -1.76 15.25
N ILE A 41 -19.13 -1.58 14.20
CA ILE A 41 -19.78 -0.28 13.92
C ILE A 41 -20.69 0.22 15.05
N ASP A 42 -21.33 -0.69 15.79
CA ASP A 42 -22.14 -0.33 16.95
C ASP A 42 -21.28 0.22 18.10
N ALA A 43 -20.13 -0.40 18.38
CA ALA A 43 -19.18 0.10 19.37
C ALA A 43 -18.56 1.44 18.94
N VAL A 44 -18.22 1.58 17.66
CA VAL A 44 -17.65 2.83 17.11
C VAL A 44 -18.70 3.95 17.14
N SER A 45 -19.94 3.66 16.79
CA SER A 45 -21.03 4.65 16.78
C SER A 45 -21.52 5.03 18.17
N THR A 46 -21.39 4.16 19.17
CA THR A 46 -21.66 4.51 20.58
C THR A 46 -20.56 5.40 21.18
N LEU A 47 -19.30 5.18 20.81
CA LEU A 47 -18.17 5.99 21.28
C LEU A 47 -18.09 7.37 20.61
N LEU A 48 -18.24 7.43 19.29
CA LEU A 48 -18.06 8.67 18.51
C LEU A 48 -19.37 9.34 18.08
N GLY A 49 -20.52 8.71 18.33
CA GLY A 49 -21.78 9.07 17.71
C GLY A 49 -21.84 8.66 16.23
N ARG A 50 -23.05 8.62 15.65
CA ARG A 50 -23.25 8.25 14.22
C ARG A 50 -22.46 9.14 13.25
N ALA A 51 -22.45 10.45 13.50
CA ALA A 51 -21.70 11.39 12.66
C ALA A 51 -20.18 11.23 12.81
N GLY A 52 -19.69 11.02 14.03
CA GLY A 52 -18.26 10.80 14.29
C GLY A 52 -17.76 9.47 13.73
N ALA A 53 -18.56 8.40 13.83
CA ALA A 53 -18.26 7.12 13.18
C ALA A 53 -18.15 7.26 11.66
N GLY A 54 -19.10 7.97 11.02
CA GLY A 54 -19.05 8.25 9.59
C GLY A 54 -17.78 9.01 9.18
N GLY A 55 -17.43 10.07 9.91
CA GLY A 55 -16.20 10.83 9.68
C GLY A 55 -14.94 9.98 9.86
N PHE A 56 -14.90 9.11 10.87
CA PHE A 56 -13.79 8.21 11.12
C PHE A 56 -13.55 7.23 9.96
N PHE A 57 -14.60 6.56 9.47
CA PHE A 57 -14.49 5.65 8.32
C PHE A 57 -14.11 6.40 7.05
N PHE A 58 -14.65 7.61 6.84
CA PHE A 58 -14.30 8.42 5.69
C PHE A 58 -12.80 8.79 5.67
N ILE A 59 -12.25 9.19 6.82
CA ILE A 59 -10.82 9.48 6.96
C ILE A 59 -9.99 8.22 6.69
N LEU A 60 -10.35 7.08 7.27
CA LEU A 60 -9.65 5.82 7.02
C LEU A 60 -9.65 5.44 5.53
N LEU A 61 -10.79 5.60 4.86
CA LEU A 61 -10.91 5.36 3.42
C LEU A 61 -10.05 6.32 2.59
N LEU A 62 -9.99 7.60 2.97
CA LEU A 62 -9.11 8.57 2.32
C LEU A 62 -7.63 8.21 2.49
N VAL A 63 -7.22 7.85 3.71
CA VAL A 63 -5.84 7.41 3.99
C VAL A 63 -5.50 6.16 3.17
N ALA A 64 -6.39 5.16 3.12
CA ALA A 64 -6.22 3.97 2.31
C ALA A 64 -6.10 4.32 0.83
N SER A 65 -6.99 5.16 0.30
CA SER A 65 -7.00 5.55 -1.11
C SER A 65 -5.73 6.31 -1.49
N ILE A 66 -5.33 7.32 -0.72
CA ILE A 66 -4.14 8.13 -0.99
C ILE A 66 -2.87 7.29 -0.89
N SER A 67 -2.73 6.50 0.17
CA SER A 67 -1.55 5.64 0.36
C SER A 67 -1.47 4.54 -0.70
N GLY A 68 -2.61 3.94 -1.10
CA GLY A 68 -2.69 3.00 -2.21
C GLY A 68 -2.26 3.63 -3.53
N CYS A 69 -2.84 4.76 -3.92
CA CYS A 69 -2.50 5.47 -5.16
C CYS A 69 -1.00 5.83 -5.21
N LEU A 70 -0.45 6.39 -4.12
CA LEU A 70 0.97 6.74 -4.06
C LEU A 70 1.88 5.51 -4.13
N PHE A 71 1.47 4.40 -3.51
CA PHE A 71 2.21 3.14 -3.58
C PHE A 71 2.25 2.61 -5.02
N PHE A 72 1.09 2.49 -5.68
CA PHE A 72 0.99 2.00 -7.05
C PHE A 72 1.72 2.91 -8.05
N TYR A 73 1.55 4.23 -7.93
CA TYR A 73 2.24 5.18 -8.79
C TYR A 73 3.76 5.05 -8.70
N LYS A 74 4.32 5.01 -7.48
CA LYS A 74 5.76 4.82 -7.30
C LYS A 74 6.22 3.44 -7.76
N LYS A 75 5.38 2.42 -7.60
CA LYS A 75 5.71 1.06 -7.99
C LYS A 75 5.85 0.93 -9.50
N ILE A 76 4.87 1.42 -10.26
CA ILE A 76 4.90 1.46 -11.73
C ILE A 76 6.18 2.17 -12.20
N ARG A 77 6.48 3.34 -11.63
CA ARG A 77 7.62 4.16 -12.07
C ARG A 77 8.99 3.52 -11.80
N ILE A 78 9.11 2.71 -10.75
CA ILE A 78 10.34 1.98 -10.42
C ILE A 78 10.47 0.73 -11.29
N ASP A 79 9.37 0.03 -11.56
CA ASP A 79 9.36 -1.13 -12.43
C ASP A 79 9.70 -0.74 -13.88
N ASP A 80 9.15 0.38 -14.38
CA ASP A 80 9.50 0.92 -15.70
C ASP A 80 10.99 1.25 -15.82
N ALA A 81 11.55 1.92 -14.80
CA ALA A 81 12.98 2.27 -14.79
C ALA A 81 13.88 1.03 -14.78
N TRP A 82 13.50 0.01 -14.01
CA TRP A 82 14.24 -1.25 -13.95
C TRP A 82 14.20 -2.03 -15.26
N LEU A 83 13.05 -2.04 -15.96
CA LEU A 83 12.92 -2.67 -17.27
C LEU A 83 13.82 -2.00 -18.31
N VAL A 84 13.86 -0.67 -18.33
CA VAL A 84 14.73 0.11 -19.23
C VAL A 84 16.21 -0.24 -19.00
N GLU A 85 16.67 -0.28 -17.75
CA GLU A 85 18.07 -0.61 -17.43
C GLU A 85 18.44 -2.04 -17.85
N ARG A 86 17.52 -3.01 -17.66
CA ARG A 86 17.73 -4.41 -18.07
C ARG A 86 17.73 -4.61 -19.57
N ASP A 87 16.98 -3.80 -20.32
CA ASP A 87 16.97 -3.87 -21.78
C ASP A 87 18.28 -3.31 -22.38
N LEU A 88 18.84 -2.25 -21.79
CA LEU A 88 20.17 -1.74 -22.17
C LEU A 88 21.29 -2.75 -21.91
N GLU A 89 21.28 -3.45 -20.77
CA GLU A 89 22.25 -4.53 -20.49
C GLU A 89 22.20 -5.64 -21.56
N ARG A 90 20.99 -6.03 -21.99
CA ARG A 90 20.79 -7.07 -23.01
C ARG A 90 21.25 -6.66 -24.41
N GLU A 91 21.18 -5.37 -24.75
CA GLU A 91 21.68 -4.86 -26.03
C GLU A 91 23.21 -4.75 -26.03
N GLY A 92 23.81 -4.36 -24.89
CA GLY A 92 25.26 -4.32 -24.73
C GLY A 92 25.94 -5.70 -24.79
N ASP A 93 25.31 -6.75 -24.25
CA ASP A 93 25.83 -8.13 -24.28
C ASP A 93 25.71 -8.80 -25.67
N LYS A 94 24.94 -8.20 -26.58
CA LYS A 94 24.77 -8.69 -27.96
C LYS A 94 25.71 -8.01 -28.96
N SER A 95 26.47 -7.01 -28.54
CA SER A 95 27.44 -6.27 -29.37
C SER A 95 28.86 -6.75 -29.15
#